data_AF-A0A6I5CUZ9-F1
#
_entry.id   AF-A0A6I5CUZ9-F1
#
_cell.length_a   1.000
_cell.length_b   1.000
_cell.length_c   1.000
_cell.angle_alpha   90.00
_cell.angle_beta   90.00
_cell.angle_gamma   90.00
#
_symmetry.space_group_name_H-M   'P 1'
#
loop_
_entity.id
_entity.type
_entity.pdbx_description
1 polymer ?
#
loop_
_entity_poly.entity_id
_entity_poly.type
_entity_poly.pdbx_seq_one_letter_code
_entity_poly.pdbx_strand_id
1 'polypeptide(L)' 'ELGGGAAIHEDPPLQRRFRDAHTVTAHIQVNATTYEMAGRHLLGLPVDTARL' A
#
# COMPACT_ATOMS: atom_id res chain seq x y z
N GLU A 1 -10.59 -0.55 12.49
CA GLU A 1 -11.91 -0.66 13.15
C GLU A 1 -11.98 0.05 14.52
N LEU A 2 -11.76 1.37 14.62
CA LEU A 2 -12.02 2.16 15.84
C LEU A 2 -12.83 3.45 15.58
N GLY A 3 -13.21 3.73 14.32
CA GLY A 3 -13.91 4.96 13.93
C GLY A 3 -15.39 5.01 14.30
N GLY A 4 -15.98 3.87 14.68
CA GLY A 4 -17.41 3.75 14.97
C GLY A 4 -18.32 4.06 13.76
N GLY A 5 -19.63 4.00 13.95
CA GLY A 5 -20.62 4.21 12.88
C GLY A 5 -20.61 5.64 12.29
N ALA A 6 -20.17 6.63 13.07
CA ALA A 6 -20.07 8.02 12.61
C ALA A 6 -19.11 8.19 11.43
N ALA A 7 -18.09 7.32 11.32
CA ALA A 7 -17.14 7.35 10.23
C ALA A 7 -17.74 6.99 8.85
N ILE A 8 -18.96 6.48 8.78
CA ILE A 8 -19.64 6.08 7.53
C ILE A 8 -20.25 7.28 6.79
N HIS A 9 -20.51 8.40 7.49
CA HIS A 9 -21.11 9.58 6.88
C HIS A 9 -20.06 10.41 6.11
N GLU A 10 -20.50 11.25 5.17
CA GLU A 10 -19.58 12.03 4.32
C GLU A 10 -18.78 13.12 5.06
N ASP A 11 -19.29 13.60 6.19
CA ASP A 11 -18.67 14.72 6.92
C ASP A 11 -17.31 14.39 7.55
N PRO A 12 -17.08 13.22 8.21
CA PRO A 12 -15.79 12.96 8.82
C PRO A 12 -14.74 12.56 7.77
N PRO A 13 -13.52 13.15 7.82
CA PRO A 13 -12.47 12.88 6.84
C PRO A 13 -11.90 11.45 6.91
N LEU A 14 -12.24 10.69 7.96
CA LEU A 14 -11.70 9.36 8.23
C LEU A 14 -12.03 8.36 7.12
N GLN A 15 -13.28 8.24 6.68
CA GLN A 15 -13.62 7.30 5.62
C GLN A 15 -12.98 7.63 4.27
N ARG A 16 -12.79 8.91 3.96
CA ARG A 16 -12.11 9.32 2.72
C ARG A 16 -10.66 8.86 2.78
N ARG A 17 -9.93 9.21 3.85
CA ARG A 17 -8.55 8.81 4.06
C ARG A 17 -8.37 7.29 4.11
N PHE A 18 -9.32 6.59 4.73
CA PHE A 18 -9.29 5.13 4.80
C PHE A 18 -9.42 4.50 3.41
N ARG A 19 -10.34 4.98 2.58
CA ARG A 19 -10.48 4.55 1.19
C ARG A 19 -9.23 4.89 0.38
N ASP A 20 -8.74 6.13 0.48
CA ASP A 20 -7.53 6.58 -0.24
C ASP A 20 -6.32 5.68 0.11
N ALA A 21 -6.12 5.38 1.40
CA ALA A 21 -5.05 4.50 1.86
C ALA A 21 -5.20 3.06 1.37
N HIS A 22 -6.43 2.55 1.20
CA HIS A 22 -6.63 1.23 0.60
C HIS A 22 -6.40 1.28 -0.91
N THR A 23 -6.83 2.33 -1.59
CA THR A 23 -6.63 2.49 -3.04
C THR A 23 -5.14 2.57 -3.40
N VAL A 24 -4.31 3.26 -2.60
CA VAL A 24 -2.86 3.36 -2.90
C VAL A 24 -2.17 1.99 -2.87
N THR A 25 -2.70 1.00 -2.13
CA THR A 25 -2.12 -0.36 -2.08
C THR A 25 -2.16 -1.10 -3.42
N ALA A 26 -3.02 -0.67 -4.35
CA ALA A 26 -3.05 -1.21 -5.71
C ALA A 26 -1.92 -0.68 -6.61
N HIS A 27 -1.17 0.34 -6.16
CA HIS A 27 -0.07 0.90 -6.94
C HIS A 27 1.13 -0.06 -7.00
N ILE A 28 1.67 -0.29 -8.20
CA ILE A 28 2.72 -1.28 -8.44
C ILE A 28 3.95 -1.08 -7.53
N GLN A 29 4.33 0.16 -7.25
CA GLN A 29 5.47 0.48 -6.38
C GLN A 29 5.30 0.06 -4.91
N VAL A 30 4.07 -0.11 -4.41
CA VAL A 30 3.80 -0.56 -3.03
C VAL A 30 3.30 -2.00 -2.98
N ASN A 31 3.36 -2.71 -4.11
CA ASN A 31 2.99 -4.11 -4.18
C ASN A 31 3.93 -4.97 -3.32
N ALA A 32 3.39 -5.99 -2.68
CA ALA A 32 4.15 -6.97 -1.89
C ALA A 32 5.24 -7.69 -2.71
N THR A 33 5.15 -7.76 -4.04
CA THR A 33 6.21 -8.29 -4.91
C THR A 33 7.55 -7.54 -4.75
N THR A 34 7.53 -6.29 -4.31
CA THR A 34 8.73 -5.50 -4.01
C THR A 34 9.60 -6.13 -2.91
N TYR A 35 9.02 -6.95 -2.01
CA TYR A 35 9.79 -7.65 -0.98
C TYR A 35 10.80 -8.65 -1.55
N GLU A 36 10.48 -9.32 -2.66
CA GLU A 36 11.43 -10.23 -3.32
C GLU A 36 12.64 -9.46 -3.83
N MET A 37 12.39 -8.34 -4.51
CA MET A 37 13.46 -7.51 -5.07
C MET A 37 14.33 -6.90 -3.97
N ALA A 38 13.73 -6.38 -2.91
CA ALA A 38 14.45 -5.87 -1.74
C ALA A 38 15.31 -6.99 -1.11
N GLY A 39 14.75 -8.19 -0.94
CA GLY A 39 15.48 -9.35 -0.44
C GLY A 39 16.68 -9.73 -1.32
N ARG A 40 16.50 -9.80 -2.65
CA ARG A 40 17.58 -10.07 -3.60
C ARG A 40 18.70 -9.04 -3.52
N HIS A 41 18.35 -7.75 -3.45
CA HIS A 41 19.33 -6.68 -3.28
C HIS A 41 20.15 -6.84 -1.99
N LEU A 42 19.47 -7.08 -0.86
CA LEU A 42 20.10 -7.26 0.44
C LEU A 42 20.99 -8.51 0.51
N LEU A 43 20.69 -9.54 -0.29
CA LEU A 43 21.47 -10.78 -0.38
C LEU A 43 22.55 -10.74 -1.48
N GLY A 44 22.73 -9.62 -2.19
CA GLY A 44 23.71 -9.48 -3.27
C GLY A 44 23.38 -10.28 -4.53
N LEU A 45 22.11 -10.67 -4.72
CA LEU A 45 21.63 -11.38 -5.90
C LEU A 45 21.27 -10.39 -7.02
N PRO A 46 21.28 -10.81 -8.30
CA PRO A 46 20.82 -9.97 -9.40
C PRO A 46 19.37 -9.50 -9.21
N VAL A 47 19.14 -8.21 -9.45
CA VAL A 47 17.82 -7.56 -9.37
C VAL A 47 17.42 -7.06 -10.75
N ASP A 48 16.21 -7.39 -11.19
CA ASP A 48 15.59 -6.87 -12.41
C ASP A 48 14.53 -5.84 -12.03
N THR A 49 14.84 -4.56 -12.24
CA THR A 49 13.95 -3.44 -11.88
C THR A 49 12.93 -3.09 -12.96
N ALA A 50 12.91 -3.80 -14.11
CA ALA A 50 11.98 -3.51 -15.20
C ALA A 50 10.51 -3.80 -14.86
N ARG A 51 10.25 -4.39 -13.69
CA ARG A 51 8.91 -4.74 -13.17
C ARG A 51 8.31 -3.72 -12.21
N LEU A 52 8.98 -2.59 -11.95
CA LEU A 52 8.43 -1.43 -11.23
C LEU A 52 7.82 -0.41 -12.20
#